data_AF-X0TJM6-F1
#
_entry.id   AF-X0TJM6-F1
#
_cell.length_a   1.000
_cell.length_b   1.000
_cell.length_c   1.000
_cell.angle_alpha   90.00
_cell.angle_beta   90.00
_cell.angle_gamma   90.00
#
_symmetry.space_group_name_H-M   'P 1'
#
loop_
_entity.id
_entity.type
_entity.pdbx_description
1 polymer ?
#
loop_
_entity_poly.entity_id
_entity_poly.type
_entity_poly.pdbx_seq_one_letter_code
_entity_poly.pdbx_strand_id
1 'polypeptide(L)'
;PYISLYKVYDLSVPGASPDHPFWSAVAMNDHPEWVYIGPDGERKRPFNNVYYPKMFWQSCTNNPGIADAYCRGAAGIMDQGAGGVFIDNVLPAQVCHGPEFGIHEHLYPDQDNIFSFEMALRRVRETVKGYGPDSVMMLNVGHPWDRWQGFGDCIMLESFIFNIRVRPGPGGWVGKEHYQAKQWPQILEWIEQTAPFVDRGGNIVALEYLPDDPEHAYFSYACDKLANFLWTASCNVRRDVLRTLHRCRLQRASGPLQEAEGLYYRHYPNGLVAVNPTDERISLRLPAPPGCESLADVATDEILTLRR
;
A
#
# COMPACT_ATOMS: atom_id res chain seq x y z
N PRO A 1 8.68 -9.45 -5.76
CA PRO A 1 9.43 -8.39 -5.03
C PRO A 1 8.75 -7.95 -3.71
N TYR A 2 8.21 -8.90 -2.95
CA TYR A 2 7.52 -8.64 -1.68
C TYR A 2 8.50 -8.83 -0.52
N ILE A 3 8.54 -7.88 0.41
CA ILE A 3 9.30 -7.99 1.66
C ILE A 3 8.46 -7.52 2.84
N SER A 4 8.83 -7.89 4.07
CA SER A 4 8.20 -7.36 5.27
C SER A 4 9.21 -7.27 6.41
N LEU A 5 9.46 -6.05 6.90
CA LEU A 5 10.32 -5.81 8.06
C LEU A 5 9.60 -6.11 9.38
N TYR A 6 8.31 -6.41 9.32
CA TYR A 6 7.48 -6.79 10.47
C TYR A 6 7.54 -8.29 10.77
N LYS A 7 8.15 -9.09 9.87
CA LYS A 7 8.13 -10.55 9.94
C LYS A 7 9.52 -11.15 9.86
N VAL A 8 9.71 -12.23 10.60
CA VAL A 8 10.80 -13.21 10.42
C VAL A 8 10.18 -14.57 10.09
N TYR A 9 10.98 -15.48 9.54
CA TYR A 9 10.46 -16.63 8.81
C TYR A 9 11.07 -17.95 9.27
N ASP A 10 10.23 -18.94 9.59
CA ASP A 10 10.66 -20.29 9.96
C ASP A 10 10.62 -21.22 8.74
N LEU A 11 11.81 -21.56 8.24
CA LEU A 11 12.02 -22.42 7.09
C LEU A 11 11.74 -23.90 7.37
N SER A 12 11.63 -24.31 8.64
CA SER A 12 11.35 -25.71 9.00
C SER A 12 9.88 -26.09 8.82
N VAL A 13 8.98 -25.11 8.66
CA VAL A 13 7.55 -25.33 8.54
C VAL A 13 7.19 -25.81 7.12
N PRO A 14 6.39 -26.89 6.96
CA PRO A 14 5.91 -27.32 5.65
C PRO A 14 5.18 -26.20 4.89
N GLY A 15 5.57 -25.97 3.64
CA GLY A 15 5.06 -24.88 2.81
C GLY A 15 5.85 -23.57 2.93
N ALA A 16 6.94 -23.54 3.70
CA ALA A 16 7.91 -22.45 3.66
C ALA A 16 8.55 -22.34 2.26
N SER A 17 8.96 -21.12 1.89
CA SER A 17 9.60 -20.81 0.60
C SER A 17 11.08 -20.46 0.78
N PRO A 18 11.97 -21.45 0.98
CA PRO A 18 13.40 -21.21 1.22
C PRO A 18 14.11 -20.53 0.05
N ASP A 19 13.61 -20.70 -1.18
CA ASP A 19 14.19 -20.11 -2.39
C ASP A 19 13.82 -18.63 -2.56
N HIS A 20 12.89 -18.10 -1.76
CA HIS A 20 12.56 -16.68 -1.81
C HIS A 20 13.67 -15.87 -1.13
N PRO A 21 14.36 -14.97 -1.84
CA PRO A 21 15.59 -14.31 -1.36
C PRO A 21 15.40 -13.58 -0.03
N PHE A 22 14.28 -12.87 0.14
CA PHE A 22 14.00 -12.19 1.40
C PHE A 22 13.73 -13.15 2.57
N TRP A 23 12.94 -14.20 2.36
CA TRP A 23 12.54 -15.10 3.45
C TRP A 23 13.70 -15.97 3.92
N SER A 24 14.58 -16.34 3.01
CA SER A 24 15.86 -16.98 3.34
C SER A 24 16.75 -16.07 4.19
N ALA A 25 16.84 -14.77 3.83
CA ALA A 25 17.68 -13.82 4.56
C ALA A 25 17.20 -13.55 6.00
N VAL A 26 15.89 -13.57 6.25
CA VAL A 26 15.28 -13.36 7.58
C VAL A 26 14.86 -14.66 8.27
N ALA A 27 15.52 -15.77 7.93
CA ALA A 27 15.24 -17.07 8.50
C ALA A 27 15.57 -17.09 10.01
N MET A 28 14.58 -17.43 10.83
CA MET A 28 14.75 -17.48 12.28
C MET A 28 15.29 -18.82 12.79
N ASN A 29 15.54 -19.78 11.90
CA ASN A 29 16.14 -21.07 12.25
C ASN A 29 17.56 -20.89 12.78
N ASP A 30 18.31 -19.95 12.18
CA ASP A 30 19.67 -19.59 12.59
C ASP A 30 19.67 -18.39 13.57
N HIS A 31 18.59 -17.61 13.56
CA HIS A 31 18.44 -16.39 14.36
C HIS A 31 17.10 -16.36 15.13
N PRO A 32 16.88 -17.29 16.09
CA PRO A 32 15.64 -17.33 16.86
C PRO A 32 15.42 -16.07 17.73
N GLU A 33 16.47 -15.32 18.01
CA GLU A 33 16.47 -14.07 18.76
C GLU A 33 15.76 -12.92 18.03
N TRP A 34 15.64 -12.98 16.70
CA TRP A 34 15.01 -11.93 15.89
C TRP A 34 13.49 -11.82 16.08
N VAL A 35 12.88 -12.76 16.80
CA VAL A 35 11.44 -12.76 17.06
C VAL A 35 11.07 -11.74 18.12
N TYR A 36 9.98 -11.02 17.88
CA TYR A 36 9.34 -10.15 18.85
C TYR A 36 8.80 -10.93 20.05
N ILE A 37 9.17 -10.45 21.23
CA ILE A 37 8.70 -10.93 22.54
C ILE A 37 7.72 -9.93 23.11
N GLY A 38 6.52 -10.41 23.46
CA GLY A 38 5.48 -9.62 24.11
C GLY A 38 5.70 -9.43 25.62
N PRO A 39 4.83 -8.64 26.27
CA PRO A 39 4.93 -8.34 27.71
C PRO A 39 4.73 -9.58 28.61
N ASP A 40 4.20 -10.67 28.07
CA ASP A 40 4.06 -11.96 28.73
C ASP A 40 5.27 -12.88 28.56
N GLY A 41 6.34 -12.42 27.90
CA GLY A 41 7.53 -13.21 27.60
C GLY A 41 7.36 -14.16 26.41
N GLU A 42 6.20 -14.15 25.76
CA GLU A 42 5.90 -15.07 24.66
C GLU A 42 6.22 -14.48 23.28
N ARG A 43 6.65 -15.35 22.36
CA ARG A 43 6.84 -15.02 20.94
C ARG A 43 5.49 -14.69 20.31
N LYS A 44 5.41 -13.59 19.54
CA LYS A 44 4.15 -13.21 18.90
C LYS A 44 4.05 -13.55 17.42
N ARG A 45 2.83 -13.93 17.05
CA ARG A 45 2.38 -14.08 15.67
C ARG A 45 2.08 -12.69 15.08
N PRO A 46 2.27 -12.48 13.77
CA PRO A 46 1.83 -11.26 13.12
C PRO A 46 0.37 -10.93 13.46
N PHE A 47 0.10 -9.68 13.85
CA PHE A 47 -1.23 -9.20 14.25
C PHE A 47 -1.88 -9.95 15.42
N ASN A 48 -1.09 -10.69 16.22
CA ASN A 48 -1.59 -11.61 17.25
C ASN A 48 -2.60 -12.63 16.71
N ASN A 49 -2.53 -12.95 15.41
CA ASN A 49 -3.46 -13.87 14.77
C ASN A 49 -2.91 -15.30 14.83
N VAL A 50 -3.56 -16.15 15.64
CA VAL A 50 -3.18 -17.57 15.81
C VAL A 50 -3.32 -18.40 14.53
N TYR A 51 -4.14 -17.95 13.57
CA TYR A 51 -4.33 -18.62 12.30
C TYR A 51 -3.37 -18.13 11.21
N TYR A 52 -2.56 -17.12 11.50
CA TYR A 52 -1.57 -16.61 10.55
C TYR A 52 -0.61 -17.73 10.14
N PRO A 53 -0.19 -17.84 8.86
CA PRO A 53 0.57 -18.99 8.38
C PRO A 53 1.83 -19.27 9.22
N LYS A 54 1.98 -20.53 9.67
CA LYS A 54 2.87 -20.96 10.77
C LYS A 54 4.33 -20.54 10.65
N MET A 55 4.83 -20.37 9.42
CA MET A 55 6.19 -19.91 9.14
C MET A 55 6.45 -18.45 9.56
N PHE A 56 5.44 -17.58 9.65
CA PHE A 56 5.66 -16.16 9.97
C PHE A 56 5.59 -15.86 11.46
N TRP A 57 6.59 -15.17 11.96
CA TRP A 57 6.63 -14.60 13.31
C TRP A 57 6.84 -13.10 13.23
N GLN A 58 6.35 -12.37 14.23
CA GLN A 58 6.62 -10.94 14.28
C GLN A 58 8.11 -10.69 14.62
N SER A 59 8.74 -9.71 13.99
CA SER A 59 10.15 -9.38 14.22
C SER A 59 10.35 -8.34 15.33
N CYS A 60 11.47 -8.47 16.05
CA CYS A 60 12.05 -7.37 16.83
C CYS A 60 13.09 -6.66 15.95
N THR A 61 12.77 -5.47 15.44
CA THR A 61 13.70 -4.71 14.59
C THR A 61 14.86 -4.08 15.35
N ASN A 62 14.79 -4.07 16.69
CA ASN A 62 15.86 -3.58 17.56
C ASN A 62 16.86 -4.69 17.92
N ASN A 63 16.82 -5.85 17.26
CA ASN A 63 17.79 -6.91 17.45
C ASN A 63 19.03 -6.71 16.54
N PRO A 64 20.26 -6.93 17.01
CA PRO A 64 21.46 -6.92 16.17
C PRO A 64 21.36 -7.80 14.91
N GLY A 65 21.86 -7.30 13.79
CA GLY A 65 21.97 -8.06 12.54
C GLY A 65 20.69 -8.20 11.70
N ILE A 66 19.49 -8.00 12.27
CA ILE A 66 18.23 -8.16 11.53
C ILE A 66 18.07 -7.12 10.40
N ALA A 67 18.56 -5.90 10.61
CA ALA A 67 18.55 -4.87 9.57
C ALA A 67 19.49 -5.23 8.40
N ASP A 68 20.62 -5.89 8.67
CA ASP A 68 21.51 -6.42 7.63
C ASP A 68 20.81 -7.53 6.84
N ALA A 69 20.07 -8.40 7.52
CA ALA A 69 19.26 -9.43 6.88
C ALA A 69 18.19 -8.83 5.95
N TYR A 70 17.49 -7.78 6.37
CA TYR A 70 16.55 -7.07 5.51
C TYR A 70 17.21 -6.51 4.25
N CYS A 71 18.40 -5.90 4.39
CA CYS A 71 19.15 -5.37 3.26
C CYS A 71 19.60 -6.48 2.31
N ARG A 72 20.14 -7.60 2.82
CA ARG A 72 20.51 -8.77 2.01
C ARG A 72 19.31 -9.34 1.25
N GLY A 73 18.17 -9.47 1.93
CA GLY A 73 16.94 -9.96 1.32
C GLY A 73 16.40 -9.04 0.23
N ALA A 74 16.45 -7.72 0.44
CA ALA A 74 16.08 -6.74 -0.58
C ALA A 74 17.03 -6.76 -1.77
N ALA A 75 18.35 -6.78 -1.53
CA ALA A 75 19.37 -6.92 -2.57
C ALA A 75 19.13 -8.19 -3.42
N GLY A 76 18.91 -9.34 -2.78
CA GLY A 76 18.63 -10.59 -3.50
C GLY A 76 17.38 -10.55 -4.38
N ILE A 77 16.37 -9.72 -4.06
CA ILE A 77 15.23 -9.46 -4.96
C ILE A 77 15.65 -8.60 -6.15
N MET A 78 16.43 -7.55 -5.90
CA MET A 78 16.91 -6.64 -6.95
C MET A 78 17.86 -7.35 -7.93
N ASP A 79 18.74 -8.22 -7.43
CA ASP A 79 19.65 -9.06 -8.24
C ASP A 79 18.92 -10.00 -9.21
N GLN A 80 17.65 -10.33 -8.92
CA GLN A 80 16.78 -11.10 -9.82
C GLN A 80 16.15 -10.24 -10.93
N GLY A 81 16.49 -8.95 -11.03
CA GLY A 81 16.01 -8.03 -12.05
C GLY A 81 14.71 -7.30 -11.69
N ALA A 82 14.31 -7.31 -10.41
CA ALA A 82 13.16 -6.52 -9.98
C ALA A 82 13.47 -5.01 -10.09
N GLY A 83 12.52 -4.22 -10.59
CA GLY A 83 12.63 -2.75 -10.63
C GLY A 83 12.44 -2.06 -9.28
N GLY A 84 12.29 -2.81 -8.19
CA GLY A 84 11.97 -2.28 -6.88
C GLY A 84 11.44 -3.33 -5.91
N VAL A 85 11.11 -2.88 -4.69
CA VAL A 85 10.54 -3.71 -3.63
C VAL A 85 9.24 -3.11 -3.09
N PHE A 86 8.34 -3.99 -2.67
CA PHE A 86 7.13 -3.67 -1.93
C PHE A 86 7.29 -4.13 -0.48
N ILE A 87 7.30 -3.18 0.45
CA ILE A 87 7.42 -3.44 1.89
C ILE A 87 6.04 -3.50 2.50
N ASP A 88 5.63 -4.70 2.87
CA ASP A 88 4.36 -4.92 3.53
C ASP A 88 4.45 -4.77 5.05
N ASN A 89 3.35 -4.30 5.61
CA ASN A 89 3.12 -4.12 7.04
C ASN A 89 4.11 -3.17 7.72
N VAL A 90 4.19 -1.94 7.20
CA VAL A 90 4.90 -0.84 7.87
C VAL A 90 4.07 -0.35 9.06
N LEU A 91 4.10 -1.17 10.13
CA LEU A 91 3.43 -0.96 11.42
C LEU A 91 4.12 -1.77 12.54
N PRO A 92 5.38 -1.45 12.89
CA PRO A 92 6.06 -2.12 14.00
C PRO A 92 5.27 -2.06 15.31
N ALA A 93 5.36 -3.12 16.12
CA ALA A 93 5.00 -2.99 17.53
C ALA A 93 6.00 -2.04 18.21
N GLN A 94 5.50 -1.23 19.13
CA GLN A 94 6.31 -0.18 19.74
C GLN A 94 7.39 -0.72 20.68
N VAL A 95 7.09 -1.72 21.50
CA VAL A 95 8.01 -2.21 22.54
C VAL A 95 8.16 -3.72 22.45
N CYS A 96 9.39 -4.21 22.37
CA CYS A 96 9.69 -5.62 22.58
C CYS A 96 10.28 -5.82 23.98
N HIS A 97 9.86 -6.89 24.66
CA HIS A 97 10.30 -7.20 26.03
C HIS A 97 11.43 -8.24 26.08
N GLY A 98 12.06 -8.56 24.93
CA GLY A 98 13.13 -9.56 24.84
C GLY A 98 14.23 -9.41 25.90
N PRO A 99 14.74 -8.19 26.15
CA PRO A 99 15.75 -7.96 27.18
C PRO A 99 15.29 -8.28 28.61
N GLU A 100 14.03 -7.97 28.96
CA GLU A 100 13.48 -8.19 30.31
C GLU A 100 13.43 -9.68 30.68
N PHE A 101 13.22 -10.54 29.69
CA PHE A 101 13.18 -11.98 29.84
C PHE A 101 14.53 -12.67 29.55
N GLY A 102 15.59 -11.89 29.29
CA GLY A 102 16.92 -12.43 28.96
C GLY A 102 16.95 -13.21 27.63
N ILE A 103 16.04 -12.92 26.70
CA ILE A 103 15.94 -13.61 25.41
C ILE A 103 16.91 -13.01 24.39
N HIS A 104 17.01 -11.68 24.32
CA HIS A 104 17.95 -10.98 23.45
C HIS A 104 18.21 -9.56 23.93
N GLU A 105 19.31 -8.96 23.46
CA GLU A 105 19.64 -7.56 23.70
C GLU A 105 19.10 -6.64 22.61
N HIS A 106 18.83 -5.39 22.96
CA HIS A 106 18.46 -4.35 22.02
C HIS A 106 19.68 -3.54 21.57
N LEU A 107 19.76 -3.25 20.27
CA LEU A 107 20.80 -2.39 19.68
C LEU A 107 20.71 -0.95 20.20
N TYR A 108 19.49 -0.47 20.41
CA TYR A 108 19.18 0.84 20.97
C TYR A 108 18.38 0.67 22.26
N PRO A 109 19.02 0.47 23.42
CA PRO A 109 18.34 0.16 24.68
C PRO A 109 17.44 1.29 25.18
N ASP A 110 17.77 2.55 24.85
CA ASP A 110 17.02 3.73 25.25
C ASP A 110 15.99 4.20 24.19
N GLN A 111 15.77 3.40 23.14
CA GLN A 111 14.83 3.70 22.05
C GLN A 111 13.83 2.56 21.87
N ASP A 112 12.70 2.87 21.24
CA ASP A 112 11.65 1.90 20.96
C ASP A 112 11.84 1.22 19.59
N ASN A 113 11.00 0.23 19.29
CA ASN A 113 11.06 -0.49 18.03
C ASN A 113 10.62 0.36 16.82
N ILE A 114 9.93 1.50 17.04
CA ILE A 114 9.59 2.43 15.96
C ILE A 114 10.89 3.03 15.42
N PHE A 115 11.76 3.51 16.32
CA PHE A 115 13.06 4.06 15.95
C PHE A 115 13.92 3.07 15.18
N SER A 116 14.08 1.84 15.68
CA SER A 116 14.89 0.81 15.00
C SER A 116 14.28 0.40 13.66
N PHE A 117 12.95 0.39 13.52
CA PHE A 117 12.27 0.14 12.25
C PHE A 117 12.52 1.26 11.23
N GLU A 118 12.50 2.53 11.66
CA GLU A 118 12.86 3.66 10.80
C GLU A 118 14.29 3.56 10.30
N MET A 119 15.24 3.19 11.16
CA MET A 119 16.63 2.97 10.77
C MET A 119 16.74 1.81 9.77
N ALA A 120 16.05 0.70 10.00
CA ALA A 120 16.01 -0.42 9.07
C ALA A 120 15.42 -0.02 7.70
N LEU A 121 14.32 0.75 7.67
CA LEU A 121 13.73 1.25 6.43
C LEU A 121 14.71 2.13 5.63
N ARG A 122 15.46 3.02 6.29
CA ARG A 122 16.48 3.86 5.62
C ARG A 122 17.54 3.00 4.95
N ARG A 123 18.05 1.99 5.66
CA ARG A 123 19.09 1.09 5.14
C ARG A 123 18.59 0.25 3.97
N VAL A 124 17.35 -0.25 4.04
CA VAL A 124 16.73 -0.98 2.92
C VAL A 124 16.52 -0.04 1.72
N ARG A 125 16.09 1.20 1.95
CA ARG A 125 15.96 2.21 0.89
C ARG A 125 17.28 2.50 0.21
N GLU A 126 18.34 2.74 0.98
CA GLU A 126 19.70 2.95 0.46
C GLU A 126 20.17 1.75 -0.37
N THR A 127 19.92 0.54 0.12
CA THR A 127 20.22 -0.70 -0.60
C THR A 127 19.50 -0.76 -1.94
N VAL A 128 18.18 -0.52 -1.96
CA VAL A 128 17.37 -0.55 -3.19
C VAL A 128 17.80 0.54 -4.17
N LYS A 129 18.05 1.77 -3.68
CA LYS A 129 18.52 2.89 -4.52
C LYS A 129 19.94 2.71 -5.04
N GLY A 130 20.74 1.85 -4.42
CA GLY A 130 22.06 1.46 -4.94
C GLY A 130 22.00 0.76 -6.30
N TYR A 131 20.87 0.18 -6.68
CA TYR A 131 20.67 -0.46 -8.00
C TYR A 131 20.32 0.54 -9.11
N GLY A 132 19.97 1.78 -8.76
CA GLY A 132 19.72 2.85 -9.73
C GLY A 132 18.71 3.88 -9.22
N PRO A 133 18.71 5.09 -9.83
CA PRO A 133 17.78 6.16 -9.44
C PRO A 133 16.31 5.78 -9.67
N ASP A 134 16.05 4.91 -10.65
CA ASP A 134 14.71 4.46 -11.06
C ASP A 134 14.19 3.28 -10.21
N SER A 135 15.00 2.69 -9.32
CA SER A 135 14.53 1.62 -8.45
C SER A 135 13.51 2.13 -7.45
N VAL A 136 12.38 1.44 -7.30
CA VAL A 136 11.23 1.92 -6.50
C VAL A 136 11.13 1.16 -5.17
N MET A 137 10.90 1.88 -4.08
CA MET A 137 10.47 1.30 -2.81
C MET A 137 9.05 1.77 -2.47
N MET A 138 8.10 0.83 -2.50
CA MET A 138 6.70 1.08 -2.14
C MET A 138 6.42 0.55 -0.74
N LEU A 139 5.67 1.32 0.07
CA LEU A 139 5.36 0.96 1.46
C LEU A 139 3.86 0.72 1.64
N ASN A 140 3.45 -0.44 2.14
CA ASN A 140 2.11 -0.65 2.65
C ASN A 140 2.06 -0.22 4.12
N VAL A 141 1.45 0.93 4.38
CA VAL A 141 1.55 1.62 5.66
C VAL A 141 0.30 1.46 6.49
N GLY A 142 0.48 1.23 7.79
CA GLY A 142 -0.58 1.44 8.77
C GLY A 142 -0.72 2.92 9.15
N HIS A 143 -1.71 3.23 9.98
CA HIS A 143 -1.81 4.55 10.61
C HIS A 143 -0.76 4.73 11.72
N PRO A 144 -0.21 5.94 11.91
CA PRO A 144 -0.37 7.13 11.06
C PRO A 144 0.53 7.04 9.80
N TRP A 145 -0.05 7.23 8.61
CA TRP A 145 0.64 6.99 7.33
C TRP A 145 1.73 8.02 7.01
N ASP A 146 1.54 9.26 7.48
CA ASP A 146 2.39 10.42 7.24
C ASP A 146 3.76 10.32 7.94
N ARG A 147 3.86 9.54 9.01
CA ARG A 147 5.16 9.17 9.63
C ARG A 147 6.05 8.44 8.63
N TRP A 148 5.48 7.58 7.79
CA TRP A 148 6.23 6.63 6.96
C TRP A 148 6.50 7.12 5.54
N GLN A 149 5.79 8.16 5.09
CA GLN A 149 5.85 8.68 3.71
C GLN A 149 7.26 9.10 3.27
N GLY A 150 8.15 9.48 4.21
CA GLY A 150 9.52 9.90 3.92
C GLY A 150 10.50 8.75 3.67
N PHE A 151 10.09 7.51 3.91
CA PHE A 151 10.96 6.34 3.79
C PHE A 151 10.77 5.60 2.46
N GLY A 152 9.69 5.84 1.72
CA GLY A 152 9.42 5.21 0.43
C GLY A 152 9.36 6.21 -0.73
N ASP A 153 9.33 5.71 -1.95
CA ASP A 153 9.01 6.50 -3.16
C ASP A 153 7.49 6.54 -3.42
N CYS A 154 6.77 5.56 -2.87
CA CYS A 154 5.34 5.42 -3.00
C CYS A 154 4.74 4.82 -1.72
N ILE A 155 3.54 5.25 -1.38
CA ILE A 155 2.73 4.68 -0.30
C ILE A 155 1.59 3.86 -0.92
N MET A 156 1.27 2.71 -0.35
CA MET A 156 0.04 1.98 -0.64
C MET A 156 -0.97 2.21 0.48
N LEU A 157 -2.21 2.50 0.10
CA LEU A 157 -3.37 2.48 0.98
C LEU A 157 -4.19 1.23 0.70
N GLU A 158 -4.38 0.41 1.73
CA GLU A 158 -5.13 -0.82 1.67
C GLU A 158 -6.31 -0.75 2.67
N SER A 159 -7.47 -0.19 2.30
CA SER A 159 -7.87 0.35 0.98
C SER A 159 -8.35 1.81 1.05
N PHE A 160 -8.58 2.44 -0.10
CA PHE A 160 -9.17 3.77 -0.14
C PHE A 160 -10.70 3.72 -0.17
N ILE A 161 -11.34 3.15 -1.19
CA ILE A 161 -12.80 3.24 -1.37
C ILE A 161 -13.56 1.99 -0.93
N PHE A 162 -13.18 0.81 -1.41
CA PHE A 162 -13.81 -0.48 -1.13
C PHE A 162 -12.84 -1.40 -0.40
N ASN A 163 -13.35 -2.04 0.66
CA ASN A 163 -12.60 -2.99 1.46
C ASN A 163 -13.39 -4.30 1.60
N ILE A 164 -12.75 -5.30 2.16
CA ILE A 164 -13.33 -6.59 2.49
C ILE A 164 -13.33 -6.79 4.01
N ARG A 165 -14.46 -7.21 4.57
CA ARG A 165 -14.53 -7.57 5.99
C ARG A 165 -13.79 -8.89 6.19
N VAL A 166 -12.68 -8.82 6.91
CA VAL A 166 -11.90 -9.99 7.28
C VAL A 166 -12.04 -10.30 8.76
N ARG A 167 -11.89 -11.59 9.08
CA ARG A 167 -11.72 -12.10 10.44
C ARG A 167 -10.56 -13.09 10.48
N PRO A 168 -9.96 -13.34 11.66
CA PRO A 168 -9.00 -14.41 11.80
C PRO A 168 -9.62 -15.76 11.40
N GLY A 169 -8.90 -16.55 10.60
CA GLY A 169 -9.33 -17.89 10.17
C GLY A 169 -8.21 -18.63 9.45
N PRO A 170 -8.41 -19.92 9.11
CA PRO A 170 -7.34 -20.76 8.54
C PRO A 170 -6.62 -20.08 7.36
N GLY A 171 -5.30 -19.94 7.47
CA GLY A 171 -4.47 -19.23 6.48
C GLY A 171 -4.25 -17.74 6.77
N GLY A 172 -4.77 -17.22 7.89
CA GLY A 172 -4.57 -15.85 8.35
C GLY A 172 -5.87 -15.08 8.42
N TRP A 173 -6.17 -14.30 7.38
CA TRP A 173 -7.37 -13.47 7.29
C TRP A 173 -8.34 -14.07 6.28
N VAL A 174 -9.60 -14.25 6.66
CA VAL A 174 -10.66 -14.78 5.79
C VAL A 174 -11.83 -13.81 5.74
N GLY A 175 -12.35 -13.57 4.55
CA GLY A 175 -13.43 -12.61 4.30
C GLY A 175 -14.06 -12.83 2.93
N LYS A 176 -15.32 -12.44 2.77
CA LYS A 176 -16.06 -12.46 1.50
C LYS A 176 -16.97 -11.25 1.29
N GLU A 177 -17.31 -10.55 2.37
CA GLU A 177 -18.19 -9.38 2.33
C GLU A 177 -17.38 -8.15 1.95
N HIS A 178 -17.61 -7.65 0.74
CA HIS A 178 -17.05 -6.39 0.27
C HIS A 178 -17.98 -5.24 0.67
N TYR A 179 -17.41 -4.09 1.01
CA TYR A 179 -18.16 -2.91 1.42
C TYR A 179 -17.41 -1.62 1.07
N GLN A 180 -18.14 -0.52 0.91
CA GLN A 180 -17.53 0.80 0.76
C GLN A 180 -17.01 1.28 2.11
N ALA A 181 -15.69 1.40 2.23
CA ALA A 181 -15.00 1.73 3.46
C ALA A 181 -15.07 3.22 3.83
N LYS A 182 -15.29 4.10 2.84
CA LYS A 182 -15.34 5.55 3.05
C LYS A 182 -16.56 6.16 2.39
N GLN A 183 -17.30 6.93 3.17
CA GLN A 183 -18.36 7.79 2.69
C GLN A 183 -17.78 9.08 2.09
N TRP A 184 -18.59 9.79 1.30
CA TRP A 184 -18.12 10.95 0.55
C TRP A 184 -17.35 12.01 1.39
N PRO A 185 -17.82 12.44 2.58
CA PRO A 185 -17.05 13.38 3.40
C PRO A 185 -15.66 12.86 3.82
N GLN A 186 -15.54 11.55 4.06
CA GLN A 186 -14.27 10.92 4.41
C GLN A 186 -13.34 10.84 3.21
N ILE A 187 -13.88 10.67 1.99
CA ILE A 187 -13.08 10.71 0.76
C ILE A 187 -12.46 12.11 0.60
N LEU A 188 -13.25 13.17 0.78
CA LEU A 188 -12.75 14.55 0.72
C LEU A 188 -11.69 14.84 1.79
N GLU A 189 -11.92 14.39 3.03
CA GLU A 189 -10.94 14.51 4.12
C GLU A 189 -9.61 13.85 3.76
N TRP A 190 -9.63 12.65 3.18
CA TRP A 190 -8.41 11.97 2.73
C TRP A 190 -7.71 12.71 1.58
N ILE A 191 -8.47 13.27 0.63
CA ILE A 191 -7.91 14.09 -0.45
C ILE A 191 -7.16 15.29 0.15
N GLU A 192 -7.76 15.98 1.12
CA GLU A 192 -7.15 17.13 1.79
C GLU A 192 -5.91 16.72 2.59
N GLN A 193 -5.99 15.66 3.40
CA GLN A 193 -4.89 15.19 4.24
C GLN A 193 -3.68 14.74 3.42
N THR A 194 -3.90 14.16 2.24
CA THR A 194 -2.83 13.63 1.39
C THR A 194 -2.30 14.63 0.36
N ALA A 195 -3.03 15.73 0.09
CA ALA A 195 -2.63 16.74 -0.89
C ALA A 195 -1.19 17.26 -0.67
N PRO A 196 -0.72 17.59 0.55
CA PRO A 196 0.66 18.06 0.74
C PRO A 196 1.72 17.06 0.27
N PHE A 197 1.45 15.76 0.32
CA PHE A 197 2.34 14.70 -0.16
C PHE A 197 2.26 14.52 -1.67
N VAL A 198 1.04 14.46 -2.20
CA VAL A 198 0.81 14.21 -3.62
C VAL A 198 1.24 15.41 -4.48
N ASP A 199 0.97 16.64 -4.03
CA ASP A 199 1.26 17.86 -4.78
C ASP A 199 2.76 18.15 -4.89
N ARG A 200 3.56 17.72 -3.90
CA ARG A 200 5.02 17.85 -3.93
C ARG A 200 5.74 16.73 -4.69
N GLY A 201 5.00 15.81 -5.31
CA GLY A 201 5.60 14.76 -6.12
C GLY A 201 5.30 13.34 -5.65
N GLY A 202 4.82 13.15 -4.42
CA GLY A 202 4.57 11.84 -3.82
C GLY A 202 3.53 11.02 -4.58
N ASN A 203 3.69 9.69 -4.55
CA ASN A 203 2.73 8.76 -5.14
C ASN A 203 2.02 7.97 -4.06
N ILE A 204 0.69 7.91 -4.15
CA ILE A 204 -0.14 7.00 -3.39
C ILE A 204 -0.76 6.01 -4.37
N VAL A 205 -0.65 4.72 -4.07
CA VAL A 205 -1.34 3.63 -4.75
C VAL A 205 -2.48 3.18 -3.85
N ALA A 206 -3.71 3.27 -4.32
CA ALA A 206 -4.87 2.76 -3.60
C ALA A 206 -5.21 1.37 -4.11
N LEU A 207 -5.17 0.38 -3.21
CA LEU A 207 -5.56 -0.99 -3.49
C LEU A 207 -7.02 -1.21 -3.07
N GLU A 208 -7.87 -1.50 -4.03
CA GLU A 208 -9.30 -1.66 -3.84
C GLU A 208 -9.71 -3.14 -3.76
N TYR A 209 -10.46 -3.50 -2.72
CA TYR A 209 -11.12 -4.81 -2.63
C TYR A 209 -12.54 -4.67 -3.16
N LEU A 210 -12.69 -4.89 -4.47
CA LEU A 210 -13.94 -4.60 -5.16
C LEU A 210 -14.94 -5.75 -5.11
N PRO A 211 -16.25 -5.44 -5.00
CA PRO A 211 -17.31 -6.38 -5.36
C PRO A 211 -17.19 -6.80 -6.83
N ASP A 212 -17.86 -7.89 -7.22
CA ASP A 212 -17.99 -8.29 -8.63
C ASP A 212 -19.03 -7.42 -9.36
N ASP A 213 -18.72 -6.14 -9.52
CA ASP A 213 -19.54 -5.15 -10.20
C ASP A 213 -18.64 -4.09 -10.88
N PRO A 214 -18.72 -3.94 -12.22
CA PRO A 214 -18.01 -2.90 -12.97
C PRO A 214 -18.20 -1.48 -12.44
N GLU A 215 -19.40 -1.12 -11.97
CA GLU A 215 -19.70 0.26 -11.54
C GLU A 215 -18.85 0.66 -10.34
N HIS A 216 -18.61 -0.25 -9.40
CA HIS A 216 -17.71 -0.02 -8.27
C HIS A 216 -16.25 0.19 -8.71
N ALA A 217 -15.81 -0.49 -9.77
CA ALA A 217 -14.47 -0.29 -10.33
C ALA A 217 -14.33 1.10 -10.97
N TYR A 218 -15.32 1.54 -11.76
CA TYR A 218 -15.33 2.89 -12.34
C TYR A 218 -15.41 3.98 -11.26
N PHE A 219 -16.28 3.79 -10.25
CA PHE A 219 -16.44 4.72 -9.14
C PHE A 219 -15.15 4.86 -8.32
N SER A 220 -14.55 3.74 -7.89
CA SER A 220 -13.29 3.78 -7.14
C SER A 220 -12.14 4.36 -7.96
N TYR A 221 -12.03 3.99 -9.24
CA TYR A 221 -11.04 4.59 -10.14
C TYR A 221 -11.22 6.11 -10.22
N ALA A 222 -12.46 6.59 -10.37
CA ALA A 222 -12.75 8.01 -10.42
C ALA A 222 -12.39 8.71 -9.09
N CYS A 223 -12.77 8.15 -7.93
CA CYS A 223 -12.40 8.70 -6.62
C CYS A 223 -10.89 8.77 -6.40
N ASP A 224 -10.14 7.72 -6.74
CA ASP A 224 -8.68 7.70 -6.67
C ASP A 224 -8.07 8.80 -7.54
N LYS A 225 -8.62 9.01 -8.74
CA LYS A 225 -8.18 10.10 -9.61
C LYS A 225 -8.64 11.48 -9.14
N LEU A 226 -9.72 11.63 -8.39
CA LEU A 226 -9.98 12.90 -7.70
C LEU A 226 -8.93 13.21 -6.62
N ALA A 227 -8.36 12.17 -6.00
CA ALA A 227 -7.24 12.26 -5.07
C ALA A 227 -5.85 12.33 -5.74
N ASN A 228 -5.79 12.20 -7.08
CA ASN A 228 -4.54 12.11 -7.85
C ASN A 228 -3.67 10.90 -7.43
N PHE A 229 -4.32 9.80 -7.04
CA PHE A 229 -3.70 8.52 -6.68
C PHE A 229 -3.57 7.60 -7.92
N LEU A 230 -2.74 6.56 -7.77
CA LEU A 230 -2.65 5.43 -8.67
C LEU A 230 -3.65 4.36 -8.22
N TRP A 231 -4.62 4.03 -9.08
CA TRP A 231 -5.63 3.01 -8.77
C TRP A 231 -5.09 1.62 -9.07
N THR A 232 -5.33 0.68 -8.16
CA THR A 232 -5.19 -0.76 -8.40
C THR A 232 -6.32 -1.51 -7.70
N ALA A 233 -6.63 -2.71 -8.19
CA ALA A 233 -7.68 -3.55 -7.63
C ALA A 233 -7.19 -4.96 -7.32
N SER A 234 -7.89 -5.62 -6.40
CA SER A 234 -7.73 -7.04 -6.13
C SER A 234 -8.21 -7.90 -7.32
N CYS A 235 -7.96 -9.20 -7.26
CA CYS A 235 -8.14 -10.14 -8.38
C CYS A 235 -9.59 -10.36 -8.85
N ASN A 236 -10.59 -9.76 -8.21
CA ASN A 236 -12.00 -10.02 -8.49
C ASN A 236 -12.60 -9.15 -9.60
N VAL A 237 -11.88 -8.15 -10.10
CA VAL A 237 -12.41 -7.27 -11.16
C VAL A 237 -12.37 -7.98 -12.51
N ARG A 238 -13.46 -7.80 -13.29
CA ARG A 238 -13.50 -8.28 -14.67
C ARG A 238 -12.32 -7.74 -15.50
N ARG A 239 -11.73 -8.64 -16.29
CA ARG A 239 -10.48 -8.36 -17.05
C ARG A 239 -10.63 -7.26 -18.09
N ASP A 240 -11.81 -7.13 -18.71
CA ASP A 240 -12.10 -6.07 -19.68
C ASP A 240 -12.10 -4.70 -19.01
N VAL A 241 -12.81 -4.56 -17.88
CA VAL A 241 -12.82 -3.33 -17.08
C VAL A 241 -11.41 -2.95 -16.63
N LEU A 242 -10.65 -3.91 -16.09
CA LEU A 242 -9.24 -3.68 -15.71
C LEU A 242 -8.40 -3.17 -16.89
N ARG A 243 -8.53 -3.79 -18.07
CA ARG A 243 -7.79 -3.36 -19.26
C ARG A 243 -8.17 -1.96 -19.68
N THR A 244 -9.45 -1.63 -19.66
CA THR A 244 -9.94 -0.29 -20.00
C THR A 244 -9.37 0.75 -19.04
N LEU A 245 -9.54 0.57 -17.73
CA LEU A 245 -9.05 1.51 -16.71
C LEU A 245 -7.52 1.65 -16.74
N HIS A 246 -6.77 0.55 -16.90
CA HIS A 246 -5.31 0.60 -17.03
C HIS A 246 -4.81 1.16 -18.37
N ARG A 247 -5.68 1.38 -19.38
CA ARG A 247 -5.31 2.07 -20.62
C ARG A 247 -5.49 3.57 -20.52
N CYS A 248 -6.27 4.07 -19.56
CA CYS A 248 -6.40 5.49 -19.31
C CYS A 248 -5.05 6.08 -18.87
N ARG A 249 -4.36 6.77 -19.79
CA ARG A 249 -3.07 7.44 -19.55
C ARG A 249 -3.30 8.90 -19.16
N LEU A 250 -4.04 9.14 -18.08
CA LEU A 250 -4.40 10.49 -17.64
C LEU A 250 -3.18 11.36 -17.28
N GLN A 251 -2.05 10.75 -16.90
CA GLN A 251 -0.88 11.41 -16.30
C GLN A 251 -1.21 11.98 -14.90
N ARG A 252 -0.40 12.92 -14.40
CA ARG A 252 -0.68 13.63 -13.15
C ARG A 252 -1.73 14.72 -13.40
N ALA A 253 -2.58 14.97 -12.42
CA ALA A 253 -3.57 16.03 -12.49
C ALA A 253 -2.94 17.39 -12.85
N SER A 254 -3.63 18.15 -13.70
CA SER A 254 -3.19 19.48 -14.15
C SER A 254 -3.66 20.62 -13.23
N GLY A 255 -4.40 20.30 -12.17
CA GLY A 255 -4.96 21.29 -11.25
C GLY A 255 -5.59 20.67 -10.00
N PRO A 256 -6.13 21.52 -9.11
CA PRO A 256 -6.80 21.08 -7.89
C PRO A 256 -8.11 20.35 -8.19
N LEU A 257 -8.65 19.70 -7.16
CA LEU A 257 -10.03 19.25 -7.15
C LEU A 257 -10.97 20.45 -7.29
N GLN A 258 -12.01 20.32 -8.11
CA GLN A 258 -13.03 21.33 -8.35
C GLN A 258 -14.41 20.77 -8.02
N GLU A 259 -15.35 21.66 -7.70
CA GLU A 259 -16.76 21.33 -7.46
C GLU A 259 -17.63 22.23 -8.36
N ALA A 260 -18.68 21.66 -8.95
CA ALA A 260 -19.73 22.38 -9.65
C ALA A 260 -21.08 21.72 -9.36
N GLU A 261 -21.97 22.44 -8.67
CA GLU A 261 -23.34 21.99 -8.38
C GLU A 261 -23.39 20.58 -7.75
N GLY A 262 -22.50 20.31 -6.79
CA GLY A 262 -22.40 19.01 -6.11
C GLY A 262 -21.65 17.91 -6.86
N LEU A 263 -21.22 18.15 -8.11
CA LEU A 263 -20.32 17.25 -8.84
C LEU A 263 -18.86 17.66 -8.63
N TYR A 264 -18.02 16.67 -8.35
CA TYR A 264 -16.60 16.87 -8.11
C TYR A 264 -15.80 16.39 -9.29
N TYR A 265 -14.85 17.19 -9.75
CA TYR A 265 -14.06 16.86 -10.93
C TYR A 265 -12.63 17.36 -10.84
N ARG A 266 -11.77 16.75 -11.66
CA ARG A 266 -10.36 17.12 -11.77
C ARG A 266 -9.88 16.96 -13.20
N HIS A 267 -9.10 17.94 -13.67
CA HIS A 267 -8.48 17.92 -14.98
C HIS A 267 -7.16 17.16 -14.98
N TYR A 268 -6.90 16.54 -16.11
CA TYR A 268 -5.70 15.81 -16.45
C TYR A 268 -5.26 16.21 -17.86
N PRO A 269 -3.95 16.15 -18.19
CA PRO A 269 -3.46 16.44 -19.53
C PRO A 269 -4.20 15.67 -20.64
N ASN A 270 -4.57 14.42 -20.37
CA ASN A 270 -5.23 13.54 -21.35
C ASN A 270 -6.68 13.19 -20.96
N GLY A 271 -7.35 14.00 -20.14
CA GLY A 271 -8.74 13.74 -19.79
C GLY A 271 -9.28 14.52 -18.61
N LEU A 272 -10.48 14.14 -18.19
CA LEU A 272 -11.15 14.66 -17.01
C LEU A 272 -11.74 13.48 -16.25
N VAL A 273 -11.70 13.56 -14.93
CA VAL A 273 -12.45 12.65 -14.06
C VAL A 273 -13.51 13.46 -13.33
N ALA A 274 -14.72 12.91 -13.23
CA ALA A 274 -15.84 13.47 -12.50
C ALA A 274 -16.51 12.39 -11.65
N VAL A 275 -16.99 12.77 -10.47
CA VAL A 275 -17.77 11.93 -9.56
C VAL A 275 -19.02 12.71 -9.14
N ASN A 276 -20.18 12.10 -9.36
CA ASN A 276 -21.41 12.47 -8.69
C ASN A 276 -21.51 11.67 -7.38
N PRO A 277 -21.47 12.30 -6.19
CA PRO A 277 -21.48 11.59 -4.92
C PRO A 277 -22.89 11.21 -4.44
N THR A 278 -23.93 11.45 -5.26
CA THR A 278 -25.33 11.16 -4.93
C THR A 278 -25.90 10.08 -5.86
N ASP A 279 -27.02 9.49 -5.44
CA ASP A 279 -27.79 8.55 -6.26
C ASP A 279 -28.68 9.25 -7.30
N GLU A 280 -28.76 10.59 -7.26
CA GLU A 280 -29.57 11.36 -8.20
C GLU A 280 -28.81 11.62 -9.49
N ARG A 281 -29.44 11.33 -10.63
CA ARG A 281 -28.85 11.61 -11.93
C ARG A 281 -28.78 13.13 -12.15
N ILE A 282 -27.58 13.62 -12.46
CA ILE A 282 -27.33 15.01 -12.82
C ILE A 282 -26.86 15.15 -14.27
N SER A 283 -26.95 16.35 -14.81
CA SER A 283 -26.44 16.70 -16.14
C SER A 283 -25.88 18.11 -16.09
N LEU A 284 -24.55 18.22 -16.22
CA LEU A 284 -23.82 19.46 -16.08
C LEU A 284 -22.90 19.70 -17.28
N ARG A 285 -22.52 20.96 -17.48
CA ARG A 285 -21.48 21.34 -18.45
C ARG A 285 -20.21 21.68 -17.69
N LEU A 286 -19.16 20.90 -17.93
CA LEU A 286 -17.85 21.12 -17.33
C LEU A 286 -16.90 21.72 -18.37
N PRO A 287 -15.92 22.53 -17.93
CA PRO A 287 -14.84 22.96 -18.81
C PRO A 287 -14.05 21.73 -19.27
N ALA A 288 -13.80 21.63 -20.57
CA ALA A 288 -12.93 20.59 -21.12
C ALA A 288 -11.46 20.83 -20.71
N PRO A 289 -10.64 19.78 -20.57
CA PRO A 289 -9.20 19.95 -20.40
C PRO A 289 -8.60 20.75 -21.56
N PRO A 290 -7.66 21.67 -21.29
CA PRO A 290 -7.00 22.44 -22.34
C PRO A 290 -6.36 21.55 -23.41
N GLY A 291 -6.61 21.85 -24.69
CA GLY A 291 -6.01 21.13 -25.81
C GLY A 291 -6.70 19.81 -26.19
N CYS A 292 -7.73 19.35 -25.45
CA CYS A 292 -8.51 18.18 -25.85
C CYS A 292 -9.49 18.53 -26.98
N GLU A 293 -9.43 17.78 -28.08
CA GLU A 293 -10.36 17.92 -29.22
C GLU A 293 -11.65 17.10 -29.04
N SER A 294 -11.55 16.00 -28.31
CA SER A 294 -12.66 15.10 -27.98
C SER A 294 -12.37 14.37 -26.67
N LEU A 295 -13.42 13.97 -25.97
CA LEU A 295 -13.35 13.04 -24.84
C LEU A 295 -14.24 11.84 -25.17
N ALA A 296 -13.85 10.65 -24.73
CA ALA A 296 -14.71 9.47 -24.76
C ALA A 296 -15.03 9.06 -23.32
N ASP A 297 -16.27 8.65 -23.09
CA ASP A 297 -16.65 8.02 -21.83
C ASP A 297 -15.92 6.68 -21.71
N VAL A 298 -15.26 6.46 -20.57
CA VAL A 298 -14.41 5.28 -20.35
C VAL A 298 -15.20 3.98 -20.28
N ALA A 299 -16.48 4.03 -19.90
CA ALA A 299 -17.32 2.85 -19.74
C ALA A 299 -18.07 2.49 -21.03
N THR A 300 -18.44 3.49 -21.83
CA THR A 300 -19.29 3.30 -23.02
C THR A 300 -18.59 3.53 -24.37
N ASP A 301 -17.36 4.06 -24.35
CA ASP A 301 -16.63 4.58 -25.53
C ASP A 301 -17.39 5.69 -26.29
N GLU A 302 -18.46 6.25 -25.71
CA GLU A 302 -19.24 7.32 -26.33
C GLU A 302 -18.42 8.62 -26.38
N ILE A 303 -18.30 9.21 -27.58
CA ILE A 303 -17.61 10.48 -27.77
C ILE A 303 -18.49 11.62 -27.23
N LEU A 304 -17.99 12.31 -26.22
CA LEU A 304 -18.63 13.47 -25.62
C LEU A 304 -18.43 14.70 -26.52
N THR A 305 -19.52 15.42 -26.75
CA THR A 305 -19.50 16.65 -27.55
C THR A 305 -18.87 17.81 -26.77
N LEU A 306 -17.69 18.27 -27.21
CA LEU A 306 -17.08 19.48 -26.68
C LEU A 306 -17.68 20.71 -27.37
N ARG A 307 -18.30 21.60 -26.60
CA ARG A 307 -18.75 22.91 -27.12
C ARG A 307 -17.63 23.92 -26.89
N ARG A 308 -17.06 24.42 -27.99
CA ARG A 308 -16.08 25.52 -27.98
C ARG A 308 -16.78 26.86 -27.84
#